data_AF-B4K2Y2-F1
#
_entry.id   AF-B4K2Y2-F1
#
_cell.length_a   1.000
_cell.length_b   1.000
_cell.length_c   1.000
_cell.angle_alpha   90.00
_cell.angle_beta   90.00
_cell.angle_gamma   90.00
#
_symmetry.space_group_name_H-M   'P 1'
#
loop_
_entity.id
_entity.type
_entity.pdbx_description
1 polymer ?
#
loop_
_entity_poly.entity_id
_entity_poly.type
_entity_poly.pdbx_seq_one_letter_code
_entity_poly.pdbx_strand_id
1 'polypeptide(L)'
;MYKKLRKMLPPMRPLHWFLLALCIFVTFYWLVELRLKQAIKPLSNMAGNGATQAAQSSQSSLAQIAPTLDNFNYEEQLVVLYNRVPKTGSTSFVNIAYDLCKQNRYHVLHINVTANMHVLSLPNQISFVRNVTRWHEMKPALYHGHMAFLDFSK
;
A
#
# COMPACT_ATOMS: atom_id res chain seq x y z
N MET A 1 -12.22 41.93 -16.48
CA MET A 1 -12.16 41.48 -15.07
C MET A 1 -10.75 41.51 -14.44
N TYR A 2 -9.67 41.80 -15.18
CA TYR A 2 -8.30 41.85 -14.64
C TYR A 2 -7.89 43.17 -13.93
N LYS A 3 -8.64 44.25 -14.14
CA LYS A 3 -8.28 45.58 -13.57
C LYS A 3 -8.53 45.70 -12.05
N LYS A 4 -9.29 44.78 -11.44
CA LYS A 4 -9.62 44.82 -10.00
C LYS A 4 -8.62 44.05 -9.12
N LEU A 5 -7.80 43.16 -9.67
CA LEU A 5 -6.84 42.37 -8.89
C LEU A 5 -5.57 43.16 -8.49
N ARG A 6 -5.29 44.27 -9.18
CA ARG A 6 -4.09 45.09 -8.93
C ARG A 6 -4.18 45.97 -7.67
N LYS A 7 -5.34 45.97 -6.98
CA LYS A 7 -5.60 46.82 -5.81
C LYS A 7 -5.48 46.11 -4.45
N MET A 8 -5.07 44.83 -4.42
CA MET A 8 -4.97 44.07 -3.16
C MET A 8 -3.54 43.61 -2.82
N LEU A 9 -2.52 44.01 -3.58
CA LEU A 9 -1.13 43.80 -3.18
C LEU A 9 -0.64 45.07 -2.46
N PRO A 10 -0.29 45.03 -1.16
CA PRO A 10 0.33 46.16 -0.50
C PRO A 10 1.62 46.53 -1.27
N PRO A 11 2.01 47.82 -1.34
CA PRO A 11 3.28 48.22 -1.95
C PRO A 11 4.43 47.69 -1.09
N MET A 12 4.80 46.44 -1.33
CA MET A 12 5.92 45.80 -0.66
C MET A 12 7.20 46.46 -1.15
N ARG A 13 8.01 46.93 -0.20
CA ARG A 13 9.34 47.50 -0.45
C ARG A 13 10.16 46.54 -1.33
N PRO A 14 11.06 47.04 -2.19
CA PRO A 14 11.83 46.23 -3.14
C PRO A 14 12.61 45.08 -2.48
N LEU A 15 12.98 45.23 -1.20
CA LEU A 15 13.64 44.20 -0.40
C LEU A 15 12.79 42.92 -0.21
N HIS A 16 11.47 43.05 -0.08
CA HIS A 16 10.61 41.87 0.10
C HIS A 16 10.45 41.06 -1.18
N TRP A 17 10.48 41.73 -2.35
CA TRP A 17 10.50 41.04 -3.64
C TRP A 17 11.79 40.23 -3.82
N PHE A 18 12.92 40.77 -3.36
CA PHE A 18 14.19 40.04 -3.35
C PHE A 18 14.14 38.82 -2.42
N LEU A 19 13.61 38.97 -1.20
CA LEU A 19 13.46 37.85 -0.26
C LEU A 19 12.51 36.76 -0.77
N LEU A 20 11.40 37.16 -1.41
CA LEU A 20 10.45 36.21 -1.98
C LEU A 20 11.05 35.45 -3.18
N ALA A 21 11.81 36.13 -4.04
CA ALA A 21 12.56 35.50 -5.12
C ALA A 21 13.61 34.51 -4.58
N LEU A 22 14.35 34.88 -3.51
CA LEU A 22 15.31 34.01 -2.85
C LEU A 22 14.63 32.75 -2.29
N CYS A 23 13.51 32.89 -1.59
CA CYS A 23 12.74 31.76 -1.05
C CYS A 23 12.27 30.82 -2.17
N ILE A 24 11.75 31.36 -3.29
CA ILE A 24 11.35 30.54 -4.44
C ILE A 24 12.55 29.79 -4.99
N PHE A 25 13.70 30.46 -5.14
CA PHE A 25 14.92 29.84 -5.66
C PHE A 25 15.43 28.70 -4.77
N VAL A 26 15.41 28.87 -3.44
CA VAL A 26 15.80 27.83 -2.47
C VAL A 26 14.83 26.64 -2.53
N THR A 27 13.52 26.89 -2.56
CA THR A 27 12.52 25.81 -2.66
C THR A 27 12.62 25.06 -3.98
N PHE A 28 12.94 25.75 -5.08
CA PHE A 28 13.18 25.16 -6.38
C PHE A 28 14.44 24.29 -6.38
N TYR A 29 15.55 24.77 -5.83
CA TYR A 29 16.77 23.96 -5.69
C TYR A 29 16.52 22.69 -4.87
N TRP A 30 15.82 22.80 -3.74
CA TRP A 30 15.47 21.65 -2.91
C TRP A 30 14.58 20.64 -3.66
N LEU A 31 13.61 21.13 -4.45
CA LEU A 31 12.75 20.29 -5.27
C LEU A 31 13.55 19.56 -6.36
N VAL A 32 14.49 20.24 -7.01
CA VAL A 32 15.39 19.63 -8.01
C VAL A 32 16.27 18.56 -7.37
N GLU A 33 16.84 18.81 -6.20
CA GLU A 33 17.66 17.84 -5.47
C GLU A 33 16.85 16.59 -5.08
N LEU A 34 15.60 16.76 -4.65
CA LEU A 34 14.69 15.64 -4.36
C LEU A 34 14.41 14.78 -5.60
N ARG A 35 14.19 15.42 -6.76
CA ARG A 35 13.97 14.69 -8.03
C ARG A 35 15.23 13.96 -8.49
N LEU A 36 16.40 14.57 -8.34
CA LEU A 36 17.67 13.94 -8.71
C LEU A 36 17.97 12.71 -7.84
N LYS A 37 17.72 12.80 -6.52
CA LYS A 37 17.85 11.66 -5.60
C LYS A 37 16.87 10.53 -5.95
N GLN A 38 15.65 10.84 -6.37
CA GLN A 38 14.69 9.82 -6.82
C GLN A 38 15.10 9.16 -8.15
N ALA A 39 15.72 9.91 -9.07
CA ALA A 39 16.18 9.40 -10.36
C ALA A 39 17.47 8.56 -10.27
N ILE A 40 18.36 8.84 -9.31
CA ILE A 40 19.64 8.12 -9.15
C ILE A 40 19.48 6.82 -8.36
N LYS A 41 18.52 6.73 -7.43
CA LYS A 41 18.18 5.49 -6.70
C LYS A 41 18.01 4.26 -7.59
N PRO A 42 17.21 4.27 -8.67
CA PRO A 42 17.07 3.11 -9.56
C PRO A 42 18.34 2.78 -10.33
N LEU A 43 19.20 3.76 -10.65
CA LEU A 43 20.47 3.51 -11.33
C LEU A 43 21.52 2.86 -10.41
N SER A 44 21.63 3.34 -9.16
CA SER A 44 22.57 2.78 -8.18
C SER A 44 22.26 1.33 -7.82
N ASN A 45 20.98 0.96 -7.78
CA ASN A 45 20.53 -0.41 -7.55
C ASN A 45 20.84 -1.35 -8.73
N MET A 46 21.01 -0.81 -9.94
CA MET A 46 21.42 -1.59 -11.13
C MET A 46 22.95 -1.77 -11.22
N ALA A 47 23.72 -0.76 -10.81
CA ALA A 47 25.19 -0.81 -10.84
C ALA A 47 25.77 -1.76 -9.76
N GLY A 48 25.11 -1.89 -8.60
CA GLY A 48 25.56 -2.76 -7.50
C GLY A 48 25.44 -4.27 -7.77
N ASN A 49 24.59 -4.68 -8.71
CA ASN A 49 24.36 -6.10 -9.03
C ASN A 49 25.25 -6.64 -10.17
N GLY A 50 26.00 -5.77 -10.86
CA GLY A 50 26.80 -6.13 -12.03
C GLY A 50 28.20 -6.66 -11.71
N ALA A 51 28.74 -6.43 -10.52
CA ALA A 51 30.13 -6.80 -10.17
C ALA A 51 30.27 -8.16 -9.48
N THR A 52 29.17 -8.77 -9.02
CA THR A 52 29.21 -10.02 -8.22
C THR A 52 28.77 -11.27 -8.99
N GLN A 53 28.39 -11.16 -10.27
CA GLN A 53 27.83 -12.27 -11.06
C GLN A 53 28.84 -13.02 -11.96
N ALA A 54 30.12 -12.61 -11.98
CA ALA A 54 31.11 -13.21 -12.89
C ALA A 54 31.82 -14.48 -12.37
N ALA A 55 31.55 -14.95 -11.14
CA ALA A 55 32.28 -16.07 -10.52
C ALA A 55 31.43 -17.31 -10.12
N GLN A 56 30.17 -17.40 -10.55
CA GLN A 56 29.28 -18.54 -10.24
C GLN A 56 28.58 -19.09 -11.49
N SER A 57 29.34 -19.30 -12.57
CA SER A 57 28.83 -19.83 -13.84
C SER A 57 29.30 -21.27 -14.06
N SER A 58 28.98 -22.20 -13.15
CA SER A 58 28.98 -23.65 -13.38
C SER A 58 28.41 -24.36 -12.16
N GLN A 59 27.37 -25.18 -12.35
CA GLN A 59 26.65 -25.99 -11.34
C GLN A 59 25.60 -25.23 -10.50
N SER A 60 24.38 -25.08 -11.02
CA SER A 60 23.09 -25.17 -10.25
C SER A 60 21.87 -24.63 -11.02
N SER A 61 21.74 -24.95 -12.31
CA SER A 61 20.58 -24.53 -13.12
C SER A 61 19.24 -25.20 -12.75
N LEU A 62 19.19 -26.13 -11.78
CA LEU A 62 17.93 -26.69 -11.24
C LEU A 62 17.55 -26.17 -9.84
N ALA A 63 18.49 -25.58 -9.08
CA ALA A 63 18.23 -25.10 -7.72
C ALA A 63 17.81 -23.63 -7.66
N GLN A 64 17.98 -22.88 -8.75
CA GLN A 64 17.70 -21.44 -8.83
C GLN A 64 16.22 -21.07 -8.99
N ILE A 65 15.32 -22.05 -9.13
CA ILE A 65 13.86 -21.82 -9.15
C ILE A 65 13.27 -21.85 -7.71
N ALA A 66 14.02 -22.37 -6.74
CA ALA A 66 13.55 -22.55 -5.36
C ALA A 66 13.74 -21.36 -4.39
N PRO A 67 14.68 -20.40 -4.54
CA PRO A 67 14.98 -19.45 -3.46
C PRO A 67 14.15 -18.15 -3.51
N THR A 68 13.08 -18.07 -4.31
CA THR A 68 12.22 -16.87 -4.36
C THR A 68 10.95 -16.99 -3.52
N LEU A 69 10.65 -18.16 -2.94
CA LEU A 69 9.51 -18.36 -2.03
C LEU A 69 9.88 -18.19 -0.54
N ASP A 70 11.16 -18.31 -0.17
CA ASP A 70 11.60 -18.32 1.24
C ASP A 70 11.71 -16.93 1.88
N ASN A 71 11.49 -15.84 1.14
CA ASN A 71 11.42 -14.48 1.68
C ASN A 71 10.00 -13.89 1.56
N PHE A 72 8.98 -14.74 1.72
CA PHE A 72 7.61 -14.27 1.89
C PHE A 72 7.44 -13.78 3.33
N ASN A 73 7.29 -12.46 3.50
CA ASN A 73 7.02 -11.89 4.82
C ASN A 73 5.58 -12.22 5.22
N TYR A 74 5.40 -13.37 5.87
CA TYR A 74 4.11 -13.86 6.33
C TYR A 74 3.38 -12.84 7.20
N GLU A 75 4.10 -12.09 8.05
CA GLU A 75 3.50 -11.11 8.96
C GLU A 75 2.93 -9.90 8.21
N GLU A 76 3.62 -9.42 7.17
CA GLU A 76 3.15 -8.28 6.36
C GLU A 76 2.04 -8.66 5.38
N GLN A 77 1.96 -9.94 5.00
CA GLN A 77 1.03 -10.42 3.99
C GLN A 77 -0.12 -11.27 4.57
N LEU A 78 -0.17 -11.42 5.90
CA LEU A 78 -1.18 -12.20 6.61
C LEU A 78 -2.58 -11.64 6.36
N VAL A 79 -3.49 -12.55 6.00
CA VAL A 79 -4.91 -12.25 5.92
C VAL A 79 -5.70 -13.30 6.69
N VAL A 80 -6.56 -12.85 7.59
CA VAL A 80 -7.50 -13.68 8.33
C VAL A 80 -8.91 -13.42 7.80
N LEU A 81 -9.60 -14.48 7.39
CA LEU A 81 -10.99 -14.41 6.95
C LEU A 81 -11.91 -14.99 8.03
N TYR A 82 -12.61 -14.11 8.74
CA TYR A 82 -13.60 -14.46 9.76
C TYR A 82 -15.01 -14.48 9.17
N ASN A 83 -15.39 -15.62 8.61
CA ASN A 83 -16.74 -15.92 8.11
C ASN A 83 -17.70 -16.07 9.29
N ARG A 84 -18.20 -14.95 9.80
CA ARG A 84 -18.93 -14.90 11.06
C ARG A 84 -20.34 -15.49 10.93
N VAL A 85 -20.69 -16.30 11.92
CA VAL A 85 -22.05 -16.85 12.08
C VAL A 85 -22.90 -15.86 12.90
N PRO A 86 -24.15 -15.57 12.52
CA PRO A 86 -25.02 -14.68 13.29
C PRO A 86 -25.30 -15.24 14.68
N LYS A 87 -25.48 -14.35 15.66
CA LYS A 87 -25.89 -14.70 17.04
C LYS A 87 -24.93 -15.61 17.83
N THR A 88 -23.64 -15.64 17.47
CA THR A 88 -22.60 -16.46 18.14
C THR A 88 -21.64 -15.65 19.00
N GLY A 89 -22.00 -14.43 19.39
CA GLY A 89 -21.05 -13.50 20.03
C GLY A 89 -20.01 -12.91 19.07
N SER A 90 -20.17 -13.13 17.75
CA SER A 90 -19.26 -12.64 16.72
C SER A 90 -19.08 -11.12 16.71
N THR A 91 -20.10 -10.35 17.14
CA THR A 91 -19.98 -8.89 17.28
C THR A 91 -18.99 -8.52 18.38
N SER A 92 -19.06 -9.21 19.52
CA SER A 92 -18.15 -8.98 20.65
C SER A 92 -16.70 -9.27 20.24
N PHE A 93 -16.47 -10.37 19.52
CA PHE A 93 -15.14 -10.73 19.03
C PHE A 93 -14.57 -9.68 18.05
N VAL A 94 -15.38 -9.25 17.09
CA VAL A 94 -14.96 -8.26 16.09
C VAL A 94 -14.65 -6.89 16.72
N ASN A 95 -15.36 -6.50 17.78
CA ASN A 95 -15.06 -5.25 18.49
C ASN A 95 -13.64 -5.28 19.10
N ILE A 96 -13.23 -6.40 19.69
CA ILE A 96 -11.85 -6.57 20.18
C ILE A 96 -10.85 -6.40 19.02
N ALA A 97 -11.16 -6.97 17.85
CA ALA A 97 -10.30 -6.80 16.68
C ALA A 97 -10.21 -5.33 16.22
N TYR A 98 -11.30 -4.55 16.29
CA TYR A 98 -11.28 -3.11 15.99
C TYR A 98 -10.49 -2.30 17.02
N ASP A 99 -10.57 -2.64 18.30
CA ASP A 99 -9.85 -1.92 19.36
C ASP A 99 -8.34 -2.11 19.23
N LEU A 100 -7.90 -3.32 18.84
CA LEU A 100 -6.49 -3.69 18.76
C LEU A 100 -5.82 -3.34 17.41
N CYS A 101 -6.60 -3.11 16.34
CA CYS A 101 -6.05 -2.98 14.99
C CYS A 101 -5.05 -1.83 14.83
N LYS A 102 -5.29 -0.70 15.51
CA LYS A 102 -4.41 0.47 15.47
C LYS A 102 -3.09 0.22 16.18
N GLN A 103 -3.14 -0.41 17.36
CA GLN A 103 -1.95 -0.70 18.16
C GLN A 103 -1.07 -1.76 17.48
N ASN A 104 -1.71 -2.78 16.90
CA ASN A 104 -1.03 -3.92 16.29
C ASN A 104 -0.75 -3.72 14.80
N ARG A 105 -1.10 -2.56 14.23
CA ARG A 105 -0.85 -2.16 12.83
C ARG A 105 -1.40 -3.16 11.80
N TYR A 106 -2.66 -3.55 11.94
CA TYR A 106 -3.39 -4.32 10.94
C TYR A 106 -4.74 -3.67 10.61
N HIS A 107 -5.40 -4.12 9.56
CA HIS A 107 -6.67 -3.57 9.10
C HIS A 107 -7.84 -4.50 9.41
N VAL A 108 -9.01 -3.94 9.74
CA VAL A 108 -10.25 -4.71 9.93
C VAL A 108 -11.29 -4.23 8.92
N LEU A 109 -11.78 -5.14 8.08
CA LEU A 109 -12.74 -4.83 7.01
C LEU A 109 -14.00 -5.67 7.17
N HIS A 110 -15.16 -5.02 7.04
CA HIS A 110 -16.45 -5.71 7.01
C HIS A 110 -16.85 -6.02 5.57
N ILE A 111 -17.17 -7.28 5.29
CA ILE A 111 -17.72 -7.73 4.02
C ILE A 111 -19.24 -7.64 4.12
N ASN A 112 -19.83 -6.82 3.25
CA ASN A 112 -21.28 -6.75 3.10
C ASN A 112 -21.71 -7.53 1.85
N VAL A 113 -22.76 -8.33 1.98
CA VAL A 113 -23.35 -9.09 0.87
C VAL A 113 -24.79 -8.63 0.66
N THR A 114 -25.18 -8.39 -0.58
CA THR A 114 -26.53 -7.97 -0.94
C THR A 114 -27.58 -8.91 -0.35
N ALA A 115 -28.63 -8.34 0.23
CA ALA A 115 -29.72 -9.06 0.90
C ALA A 115 -29.26 -10.00 2.04
N ASN A 116 -28.05 -9.79 2.61
CA ASN A 116 -27.46 -10.66 3.62
C ASN A 116 -27.40 -12.14 3.19
N MET A 117 -27.24 -12.39 1.89
CA MET A 117 -27.03 -13.74 1.39
C MET A 117 -25.70 -14.29 1.91
N HIS A 118 -25.67 -15.58 2.29
CA HIS A 118 -24.45 -16.22 2.75
C HIS A 118 -23.60 -16.78 1.60
N VAL A 119 -24.18 -17.03 0.42
CA VAL A 119 -23.46 -17.53 -0.76
C VAL A 119 -23.20 -16.42 -1.76
N LEU A 120 -21.95 -16.26 -2.17
CA LEU A 120 -21.56 -15.34 -3.24
C LEU A 120 -21.79 -15.97 -4.61
N SER A 121 -22.19 -15.18 -5.60
CA SER A 121 -22.18 -15.62 -7.01
C SER A 121 -20.75 -15.86 -7.49
N LEU A 122 -20.56 -16.70 -8.52
CA LEU A 122 -19.23 -17.01 -9.05
C LEU A 122 -18.41 -15.76 -9.44
N PRO A 123 -18.98 -14.75 -10.14
CA PRO A 123 -18.25 -13.51 -10.42
C PRO A 123 -17.81 -12.75 -9.16
N ASN A 124 -18.65 -12.76 -8.12
CA ASN A 124 -18.34 -12.11 -6.84
C ASN A 124 -17.27 -12.89 -6.07
N GLN A 125 -17.28 -14.23 -6.13
CA GLN A 125 -16.22 -15.05 -5.54
C GLN A 125 -14.86 -14.72 -6.18
N ILE A 126 -14.78 -14.70 -7.52
CA ILE A 126 -13.55 -14.35 -8.25
C ILE A 126 -13.08 -12.94 -7.88
N SER A 127 -14.01 -11.97 -7.85
CA SER A 127 -13.68 -10.58 -7.51
C SER A 127 -13.21 -10.46 -6.06
N PHE A 128 -13.85 -11.16 -5.14
CA PHE A 128 -13.47 -11.18 -3.73
C PHE A 128 -12.09 -11.79 -3.53
N VAL A 129 -11.80 -12.96 -4.10
CA VAL A 129 -10.48 -13.60 -4.05
C VAL A 129 -9.41 -12.67 -4.61
N ARG A 130 -9.66 -12.04 -5.76
CA ARG A 130 -8.73 -11.08 -6.37
C ARG A 130 -8.45 -9.89 -5.46
N ASN A 131 -9.48 -9.32 -4.83
CA ASN A 131 -9.33 -8.17 -3.93
C ASN A 131 -8.53 -8.56 -2.68
N VAL A 132 -8.89 -9.66 -2.03
CA VAL A 132 -8.22 -10.15 -0.80
C VAL A 132 -6.74 -10.48 -1.07
N THR A 133 -6.45 -11.11 -2.22
CA THR A 133 -5.09 -11.53 -2.55
C THR A 133 -4.19 -10.38 -3.03
N ARG A 134 -4.72 -9.42 -3.80
CA ARG A 134 -3.92 -8.37 -4.45
C ARG A 134 -3.94 -7.01 -3.78
N TRP A 135 -4.83 -6.76 -2.81
CA TRP A 135 -4.88 -5.47 -2.13
C TRP A 135 -3.80 -5.37 -1.05
N HIS A 136 -2.55 -5.18 -1.48
CA HIS A 136 -1.38 -5.18 -0.61
C HIS A 136 -1.40 -4.06 0.44
N GLU A 137 -1.98 -2.90 0.12
CA GLU A 137 -2.07 -1.76 1.05
C GLU A 137 -2.93 -2.04 2.30
N MET A 138 -3.82 -3.03 2.23
CA MET A 138 -4.67 -3.40 3.37
C MET A 138 -4.08 -4.55 4.19
N LYS A 139 -2.92 -5.09 3.80
CA LYS A 139 -2.29 -6.20 4.53
C LYS A 139 -1.31 -5.66 5.58
N PRO A 140 -1.26 -6.27 6.78
CA PRO A 140 -2.06 -7.41 7.24
C PRO A 140 -3.52 -7.04 7.55
N ALA A 141 -4.46 -7.95 7.29
CA ALA A 141 -5.90 -7.68 7.42
C ALA A 141 -6.73 -8.81 8.04
N LEU A 142 -7.76 -8.42 8.78
CA LEU A 142 -8.88 -9.26 9.19
C LEU A 142 -10.13 -8.84 8.43
N TYR A 143 -10.62 -9.71 7.55
CA TYR A 143 -11.91 -9.54 6.91
C TYR A 143 -12.97 -10.28 7.72
N HIS A 144 -14.11 -9.66 8.00
CA HIS A 144 -15.23 -10.32 8.66
C HIS A 144 -16.55 -10.05 7.96
N GLY A 145 -17.43 -11.04 7.90
CA GLY A 145 -18.74 -10.87 7.27
C GLY A 145 -19.57 -12.15 7.30
N HIS A 146 -20.87 -12.00 7.08
CA HIS A 146 -21.77 -13.14 7.03
C HIS A 146 -21.72 -13.78 5.64
N MET A 147 -20.82 -14.74 5.47
CA MET A 147 -20.68 -15.53 4.24
C MET A 147 -20.28 -16.97 4.55
N ALA A 148 -20.61 -17.87 3.63
CA ALA A 148 -20.17 -19.26 3.66
C ALA A 148 -18.66 -19.36 3.40
N PHE A 149 -18.10 -20.53 3.72
CA PHE A 149 -16.74 -20.84 3.37
C PHE A 149 -16.51 -20.69 1.85
N LEU A 150 -15.39 -20.05 1.50
CA LEU A 150 -14.92 -19.91 0.14
C LEU A 150 -13.57 -20.60 0.03
N ASP A 151 -13.45 -21.47 -0.95
CA ASP A 151 -12.22 -22.19 -1.25
C ASP A 151 -11.34 -21.34 -2.18
N PHE A 152 -10.18 -20.89 -1.68
CA PHE A 152 -9.23 -20.07 -2.45
C PHE A 152 -8.29 -20.92 -3.32
N SER A 153 -8.37 -22.27 -3.22
CA SER A 153 -7.55 -23.18 -4.01
C SER A 153 -8.12 -23.48 -5.41
N LYS A 154 -9.38 -23.10 -5.64
CA LYS A 154 -10.14 -23.30 -6.89
C LYS A 154 -10.33 -21.99 -7.64
#